data_AF-A0A3P3XJA3-F1
#
_entry.id   AF-A0A3P3XJA3-F1
#
_cell.length_a   1.000
_cell.length_b   1.000
_cell.length_c   1.000
_cell.angle_alpha   90.00
_cell.angle_beta   90.00
_cell.angle_gamma   90.00
#
_symmetry.space_group_name_H-M   'P 1'
#
loop_
_entity.id
_entity.type
_entity.pdbx_description
1 polymer ?
#
loop_
_entity_poly.entity_id
_entity_poly.type
_entity_poly.pdbx_seq_one_letter_code
_entity_poly.pdbx_strand_id
1 'polypeptide(L)'
;MSNEEAMRALMSIEGFRSLNQDIETIINKSEAVKKLKREANDRQLAKEEKLKLSEEEKEYKSKRRQIQEKLIKFATRIPAFMYLTDYRERTLKDVITQLEPGLFKKVTGLTVKDFELLISLGVFNSALMNDAVYKFKRYEDASLRYVGIDRHEGEDIGLYDTILRKEEYDQTFMNIAAER
;
A
#
# COMPACT_ATOMS: atom_id res chain seq x y z
N MET A 1 -4.46 -8.43 -19.34
CA MET A 1 -5.73 -9.08 -18.95
C MET A 1 -6.07 -8.85 -17.47
N SER A 2 -5.50 -9.55 -16.47
CA SER A 2 -5.90 -9.33 -15.05
C SER A 2 -5.63 -7.91 -14.51
N ASN A 3 -4.62 -7.22 -15.05
CA ASN A 3 -4.29 -5.86 -14.67
C ASN A 3 -5.18 -4.80 -15.36
N GLU A 4 -5.76 -5.09 -16.52
CA GLU A 4 -6.60 -4.16 -17.27
C GLU A 4 -8.04 -4.10 -16.74
N GLU A 5 -8.58 -5.24 -16.32
CA GLU A 5 -9.90 -5.29 -15.68
C GLU A 5 -9.86 -4.68 -14.28
N ALA A 6 -8.79 -4.94 -13.52
CA ALA A 6 -8.56 -4.27 -12.24
C ALA A 6 -8.40 -2.76 -12.42
N MET A 7 -7.67 -2.31 -13.45
CA MET A 7 -7.57 -0.89 -13.80
C MET A 7 -8.92 -0.30 -14.21
N ARG A 8 -9.74 -1.00 -15.00
CA ARG A 8 -11.09 -0.51 -15.37
C ARG A 8 -12.03 -0.41 -14.17
N ALA A 9 -11.96 -1.34 -13.22
CA ALA A 9 -12.73 -1.25 -11.99
C ALA A 9 -12.32 -0.02 -11.16
N LEU A 10 -11.00 0.25 -11.06
CA LEU A 10 -10.47 1.46 -10.43
C LEU A 10 -10.82 2.75 -11.20
N MET A 11 -10.94 2.69 -12.54
CA MET A 11 -11.36 3.80 -13.40
C MET A 11 -12.76 4.33 -13.09
N SER A 12 -13.61 3.53 -12.45
CA SER A 12 -15.02 3.85 -12.18
C SER A 12 -15.27 4.59 -10.86
N ILE A 13 -14.27 4.69 -9.96
CA ILE A 13 -14.43 5.27 -8.62
C ILE A 13 -14.04 6.76 -8.63
N GLU A 14 -14.90 7.62 -8.11
CA GLU A 14 -14.78 9.08 -8.22
C GLU A 14 -13.52 9.67 -7.53
N GLY A 15 -13.10 9.09 -6.40
CA GLY A 15 -11.83 9.43 -5.73
C GLY A 15 -10.58 9.01 -6.52
N PHE A 16 -10.70 8.01 -7.38
CA PHE A 16 -9.61 7.51 -8.22
C PHE A 16 -9.47 8.28 -9.53
N ARG A 17 -10.43 9.09 -9.97
CA ARG A 17 -10.38 9.77 -11.29
C ARG A 17 -9.13 10.61 -11.53
N SER A 18 -8.64 11.36 -10.53
CA SER A 18 -7.37 12.11 -10.68
C SER A 18 -6.15 11.19 -10.65
N LEU A 19 -6.22 10.10 -9.89
CA LEU A 19 -5.17 9.08 -9.78
C LEU A 19 -5.05 8.28 -11.09
N ASN A 20 -6.17 8.05 -11.75
CA ASN A 20 -6.28 7.30 -12.99
C ASN A 20 -5.48 7.98 -14.12
N GLN A 21 -5.51 9.31 -14.21
CA GLN A 21 -4.65 10.04 -15.16
C GLN A 21 -3.16 9.81 -14.90
N ASP A 22 -2.73 9.81 -13.64
CA ASP A 22 -1.33 9.60 -13.28
C ASP A 22 -0.88 8.16 -13.61
N ILE A 23 -1.73 7.17 -13.31
CA ILE A 23 -1.47 5.75 -13.58
C ILE A 23 -1.47 5.47 -15.09
N GLU A 24 -2.47 5.95 -15.81
CA GLU A 24 -2.59 5.81 -17.26
C GLU A 24 -1.40 6.47 -17.98
N THR A 25 -0.96 7.64 -17.51
CA THR A 25 0.26 8.28 -18.02
C THR A 25 1.50 7.42 -17.80
N ILE A 26 1.63 6.76 -16.64
CA ILE A 26 2.78 5.89 -16.34
C ILE A 26 2.77 4.63 -17.23
N ILE A 27 1.60 3.99 -17.39
CA ILE A 27 1.43 2.78 -18.20
C ILE A 27 1.69 3.08 -19.68
N ASN A 28 1.05 4.10 -20.23
CA ASN A 28 1.18 4.47 -21.65
C ASN A 28 2.63 4.83 -22.00
N LYS A 29 3.36 5.53 -21.10
CA LYS A 29 4.78 5.83 -21.30
C LYS A 29 5.67 4.58 -21.20
N SER A 30 5.36 3.65 -20.31
CA SER A 30 6.11 2.38 -20.21
C SER A 30 5.99 1.53 -21.47
N GLU A 31 4.78 1.46 -22.03
CA GLU A 31 4.52 0.72 -23.28
C GLU A 31 5.12 1.41 -24.50
N ALA A 32 5.04 2.75 -24.57
CA ALA A 32 5.69 3.54 -25.62
C ALA A 32 7.21 3.29 -25.64
N VAL A 33 7.87 3.36 -24.48
CA VAL A 33 9.32 3.09 -24.36
C VAL A 33 9.66 1.63 -24.75
N LYS A 34 8.85 0.65 -24.34
CA LYS A 34 9.06 -0.77 -24.73
C LYS A 34 8.90 -0.98 -26.23
N LYS A 35 7.88 -0.37 -26.84
CA LYS A 35 7.61 -0.48 -28.28
C LYS A 35 8.73 0.16 -29.09
N LEU A 36 9.13 1.38 -28.73
CA LEU A 36 10.20 2.10 -29.42
C LEU A 36 11.58 1.44 -29.23
N LYS A 37 11.85 0.78 -28.09
CA LYS A 37 13.06 -0.05 -27.91
C LYS A 37 13.10 -1.27 -28.81
N ARG A 38 11.95 -1.91 -29.08
CA ARG A 38 11.86 -3.01 -30.04
C ARG A 38 12.13 -2.49 -31.46
N GLU A 39 11.50 -1.39 -31.83
CA GLU A 39 11.71 -0.76 -33.15
C GLU A 39 13.15 -0.24 -33.35
N ALA A 40 13.83 0.20 -32.29
CA ALA A 40 15.23 0.63 -32.34
C ALA A 40 16.21 -0.52 -32.63
N ASN A 41 15.86 -1.76 -32.31
CA ASN A 41 16.63 -2.95 -32.69
C ASN A 41 16.45 -3.29 -34.18
N ASP A 42 15.30 -2.93 -34.76
CA ASP A 42 14.95 -3.26 -36.15
C ASP A 42 15.30 -2.14 -37.15
N ARG A 43 15.46 -0.88 -36.71
CA ARG A 43 15.87 0.26 -37.56
C ARG A 43 16.64 1.35 -36.80
N GLN A 44 17.51 2.08 -37.50
CA GLN A 44 18.13 3.29 -36.94
C GLN A 44 17.08 4.38 -36.72
N LEU A 45 16.77 4.64 -35.44
CA LEU A 45 15.86 5.72 -35.04
C LEU A 45 16.39 7.10 -35.49
N ALA A 46 15.47 7.96 -35.92
CA ALA A 46 15.77 9.35 -36.23
C ALA A 46 16.23 10.11 -34.98
N LYS A 47 16.99 11.21 -35.16
CA LYS A 47 17.53 12.02 -34.06
C LYS A 47 16.42 12.54 -33.11
N GLU A 48 15.27 12.89 -33.66
CA GLU A 48 14.09 13.34 -32.90
C GLU A 48 13.43 12.21 -32.10
N GLU A 49 13.33 11.00 -32.67
CA GLU A 49 12.80 9.81 -31.98
C GLU A 49 13.72 9.40 -30.80
N LYS A 50 15.04 9.49 -30.98
CA LYS A 50 16.02 9.24 -29.89
C LYS A 50 15.92 10.27 -28.76
N LEU A 51 15.66 11.54 -29.09
CA LEU A 51 15.46 12.60 -28.09
C LEU A 51 14.19 12.34 -27.28
N LYS A 52 13.05 12.06 -27.93
CA LYS A 52 11.80 11.70 -27.26
C LYS A 52 11.95 10.46 -26.39
N LEU A 53 12.61 9.42 -26.89
CA LEU A 53 12.91 8.21 -26.11
C LEU A 53 13.72 8.53 -24.84
N SER A 54 14.73 9.39 -24.95
CA SER A 54 15.56 9.79 -23.82
C SER A 54 14.76 10.59 -22.77
N GLU A 55 13.86 11.46 -23.21
CA GLU A 55 12.97 12.22 -22.33
C GLU A 55 11.97 11.32 -21.59
N GLU A 56 11.31 10.40 -22.32
CA GLU A 56 10.37 9.44 -21.72
C GLU A 56 11.07 8.51 -20.72
N GLU A 57 12.29 8.03 -21.02
CA GLU A 57 13.08 7.23 -20.08
C GLU A 57 13.48 8.01 -18.82
N LYS A 58 13.85 9.28 -18.95
CA LYS A 58 14.16 10.15 -17.81
C LYS A 58 12.94 10.36 -16.94
N GLU A 59 11.78 10.63 -17.54
CA GLU A 59 10.54 10.83 -16.81
C GLU A 59 10.10 9.55 -16.08
N TYR A 60 10.18 8.40 -16.76
CA TYR A 60 9.90 7.10 -16.14
C TYR A 60 10.80 6.83 -14.93
N LYS A 61 12.12 7.05 -15.07
CA LYS A 61 13.08 6.91 -13.97
C LYS A 61 12.77 7.85 -12.81
N SER A 62 12.40 9.10 -13.12
CA SER A 62 12.01 10.10 -12.11
C SER A 62 10.76 9.65 -11.34
N LYS A 63 9.70 9.25 -12.03
CA LYS A 63 8.46 8.77 -11.41
C LYS A 63 8.68 7.52 -10.55
N ARG A 64 9.49 6.57 -11.03
CA ARG A 64 9.86 5.38 -10.25
C ARG A 64 10.56 5.75 -8.95
N ARG A 65 11.49 6.71 -9.00
CA ARG A 65 12.19 7.21 -7.80
C ARG A 65 11.20 7.85 -6.82
N GLN A 66 10.27 8.66 -7.30
CA GLN A 66 9.24 9.26 -6.45
C GLN A 66 8.37 8.20 -5.74
N ILE A 67 7.98 7.14 -6.45
CA ILE A 67 7.23 6.01 -5.84
C ILE A 67 8.06 5.31 -4.76
N GLN A 68 9.35 5.05 -5.03
CA GLN A 68 10.24 4.44 -4.05
C GLN A 68 10.39 5.31 -2.79
N GLU A 69 10.55 6.62 -2.95
CA GLU A 69 10.64 7.55 -1.82
C GLU A 69 9.34 7.54 -0.98
N LYS A 70 8.17 7.48 -1.62
CA LYS A 70 6.88 7.33 -0.92
C LYS A 70 6.77 6.00 -0.19
N LEU A 71 7.20 4.89 -0.81
CA LEU A 71 7.21 3.57 -0.18
C LEU A 71 8.11 3.51 1.05
N ILE A 72 9.31 4.09 0.97
CA ILE A 72 10.24 4.16 2.10
C ILE A 72 9.63 4.98 3.24
N LYS A 73 9.02 6.14 2.93
CA LYS A 73 8.32 6.95 3.95
C LYS A 73 7.18 6.19 4.60
N PHE A 74 6.37 5.47 3.81
CA PHE A 74 5.29 4.64 4.33
C PHE A 74 5.85 3.57 5.28
N ALA A 75 6.76 2.72 4.79
CA ALA A 75 7.29 1.58 5.55
C ALA A 75 7.99 2.00 6.85
N THR A 76 8.71 3.12 6.85
CA THR A 76 9.45 3.60 8.03
C THR A 76 8.57 4.31 9.07
N ARG A 77 7.39 4.79 8.68
CA ARG A 77 6.51 5.59 9.55
C ARG A 77 5.21 4.90 9.93
N ILE A 78 4.81 3.87 9.18
CA ILE A 78 3.58 3.13 9.46
C ILE A 78 3.54 2.49 10.86
N PRO A 79 4.64 1.96 11.44
CA PRO A 79 4.60 1.40 12.79
C PRO A 79 4.29 2.47 13.85
N ALA A 80 4.87 3.66 13.71
CA ALA A 80 4.61 4.78 14.61
C ALA A 80 3.16 5.28 14.48
N PHE A 81 2.61 5.28 13.27
CA PHE A 81 1.20 5.61 13.04
C PHE A 81 0.27 4.58 13.72
N MET A 82 0.56 3.29 13.56
CA MET A 82 -0.20 2.20 14.16
C MET A 82 -0.17 2.18 15.70
N TYR A 83 0.90 2.70 16.30
CA TYR A 83 1.03 2.88 17.74
C TYR A 83 0.22 4.06 18.28
N LEU A 84 0.01 5.09 17.45
CA LEU A 84 -0.65 6.35 17.87
C LEU A 84 -2.16 6.35 17.63
N THR A 85 -2.67 5.46 16.78
CA THR A 85 -4.10 5.35 16.49
C THR A 85 -4.82 4.53 17.55
N ASP A 86 -5.99 4.99 17.99
CA ASP A 86 -6.84 4.27 18.93
C ASP A 86 -7.78 3.25 18.24
N TYR A 87 -7.91 3.30 16.91
CA TYR A 87 -8.83 2.44 16.14
C TYR A 87 -8.24 1.06 15.83
N ARG A 88 -8.01 0.26 16.86
CA ARG A 88 -7.32 -1.04 16.77
C ARG A 88 -8.18 -2.14 16.14
N GLU A 89 -9.49 -2.01 16.24
CA GLU A 89 -10.49 -2.93 15.72
C GLU A 89 -10.80 -2.73 14.23
N ARG A 90 -10.35 -1.61 13.66
CA ARG A 90 -10.56 -1.25 12.25
C ARG A 90 -9.36 -1.62 11.39
N THR A 91 -9.61 -1.90 10.12
CA THR A 91 -8.54 -2.20 9.16
C THR A 91 -7.63 -0.98 9.03
N LEU A 92 -6.32 -1.20 8.92
CA LEU A 92 -5.35 -0.12 8.74
C LEU A 92 -5.69 0.74 7.53
N LYS A 93 -6.22 0.12 6.46
CA LYS A 93 -6.69 0.82 5.28
C LYS A 93 -7.82 1.80 5.61
N ASP A 94 -8.82 1.41 6.39
CA ASP A 94 -9.93 2.30 6.80
C ASP A 94 -9.44 3.38 7.75
N VAL A 95 -8.53 3.05 8.67
CA VAL A 95 -7.95 4.03 9.58
C VAL A 95 -7.20 5.12 8.80
N ILE A 96 -6.40 4.75 7.81
CA ILE A 96 -5.66 5.70 6.96
C ILE A 96 -6.60 6.55 6.11
N THR A 97 -7.60 5.92 5.48
CA THR A 97 -8.41 6.56 4.43
C THR A 97 -9.60 7.34 4.97
N GLN A 98 -10.17 6.92 6.10
CA GLN A 98 -11.46 7.41 6.58
C GLN A 98 -11.37 7.99 8.00
N LEU A 99 -10.76 7.28 8.94
CA LEU A 99 -10.86 7.63 10.36
C LEU A 99 -9.82 8.68 10.77
N GLU A 100 -8.56 8.48 10.37
CA GLU A 100 -7.45 9.32 10.81
C GLU A 100 -6.50 9.78 9.68
N PRO A 101 -7.03 10.31 8.55
CA PRO A 101 -6.19 10.78 7.45
C PRO A 101 -5.25 11.93 7.86
N GLY A 102 -5.68 12.75 8.84
CA GLY A 102 -4.88 13.85 9.39
C GLY A 102 -3.67 13.35 10.18
N LEU A 103 -3.86 12.35 11.05
CA LEU A 103 -2.77 11.72 11.80
C LEU A 103 -1.81 11.00 10.85
N PHE A 104 -2.34 10.26 9.87
CA PHE A 104 -1.52 9.58 8.87
C PHE A 104 -0.60 10.55 8.15
N LYS A 105 -1.14 11.69 7.67
CA LYS A 105 -0.34 12.73 7.02
C LYS A 105 0.69 13.34 7.96
N LYS A 106 0.34 13.59 9.22
CA LYS A 106 1.25 14.18 10.23
C LYS A 106 2.43 13.24 10.54
N VAL A 107 2.19 11.94 10.63
CA VAL A 107 3.20 10.94 11.01
C VAL A 107 4.06 10.52 9.84
N THR A 108 3.45 10.26 8.68
CA THR A 108 4.13 9.69 7.50
C THR A 108 4.59 10.74 6.49
N GLY A 109 3.98 11.93 6.51
CA GLY A 109 4.14 12.93 5.47
C GLY A 109 3.45 12.57 4.14
N LEU A 110 2.67 11.48 4.10
CA LEU A 110 1.93 11.02 2.93
C LEU A 110 0.46 11.43 3.02
N THR A 111 -0.13 11.78 1.88
CA THR A 111 -1.57 12.02 1.79
C THR A 111 -2.33 10.72 1.55
N VAL A 112 -3.65 10.75 1.74
CA VAL A 112 -4.53 9.62 1.35
C VAL A 112 -4.34 9.28 -0.13
N LYS A 113 -4.25 10.29 -1.01
CA LYS A 113 -3.98 10.09 -2.44
C LYS A 113 -2.66 9.37 -2.71
N ASP A 114 -1.61 9.69 -1.94
CA ASP A 114 -0.33 8.99 -2.07
C ASP A 114 -0.46 7.52 -1.67
N PHE A 115 -1.21 7.23 -0.61
CA PHE A 115 -1.46 5.86 -0.17
C PHE A 115 -2.32 5.07 -1.18
N GLU A 116 -3.37 5.68 -1.72
CA GLU A 116 -4.19 5.11 -2.79
C GLU A 116 -3.37 4.83 -4.06
N LEU A 117 -2.45 5.73 -4.41
CA LEU A 117 -1.51 5.51 -5.52
C LEU A 117 -0.70 4.23 -5.27
N LEU A 118 -0.13 4.06 -4.09
CA LEU A 118 0.63 2.86 -3.76
C LEU A 118 -0.23 1.60 -3.86
N ILE A 119 -1.47 1.64 -3.35
CA ILE A 119 -2.42 0.51 -3.48
C ILE A 119 -2.68 0.19 -4.96
N SER A 120 -3.01 1.19 -5.78
CA SER A 120 -3.32 1.00 -7.20
C SER A 120 -2.16 0.43 -8.01
N LEU A 121 -0.92 0.71 -7.59
CA LEU A 121 0.30 0.16 -8.20
C LEU A 121 0.54 -1.31 -7.82
N GLY A 122 -0.28 -1.89 -6.94
CA GLY A 122 -0.20 -3.29 -6.54
C GLY A 122 1.07 -3.61 -5.72
N VAL A 123 1.67 -2.61 -5.09
CA VAL A 123 2.92 -2.77 -4.33
C VAL A 123 2.71 -3.45 -2.97
N PHE A 124 1.46 -3.51 -2.50
CA PHE A 124 1.09 -4.18 -1.25
C PHE A 124 0.49 -5.55 -1.54
N ASN A 125 1.09 -6.58 -0.96
CA ASN A 125 0.48 -7.90 -0.90
C ASN A 125 -0.38 -7.97 0.37
N SER A 126 -1.70 -8.07 0.20
CA SER A 126 -2.65 -8.06 1.33
C SER A 126 -2.35 -9.14 2.37
N ALA A 127 -2.02 -10.37 1.95
CA ALA A 127 -1.73 -11.46 2.89
C ALA A 127 -0.50 -11.16 3.76
N LEU A 128 0.60 -10.70 3.14
CA LEU A 128 1.82 -10.32 3.87
C LEU A 128 1.60 -9.10 4.76
N MET A 129 0.82 -8.13 4.29
CA MET A 129 0.49 -6.94 5.08
C MET A 129 -0.40 -7.28 6.28
N ASN A 130 -1.40 -8.15 6.12
CA ASN A 130 -2.24 -8.61 7.21
C ASN A 130 -1.41 -9.33 8.28
N ASP A 131 -0.52 -10.24 7.89
CA ASP A 131 0.38 -10.94 8.81
C ASP A 131 1.34 -9.97 9.53
N ALA A 132 1.93 -9.02 8.81
CA ALA A 132 2.84 -8.03 9.40
C ALA A 132 2.12 -7.11 10.40
N VAL A 133 0.93 -6.62 10.05
CA VAL A 133 0.10 -5.78 10.93
C VAL A 133 -0.31 -6.55 12.18
N TYR A 134 -0.77 -7.78 12.00
CA TYR A 134 -1.13 -8.66 13.12
C TYR A 134 0.05 -8.84 14.09
N LYS A 135 1.21 -9.24 13.57
CA LYS A 135 2.44 -9.44 14.38
C LYS A 135 2.82 -8.17 15.12
N PHE A 136 2.79 -7.01 14.45
CA PHE A 136 3.10 -5.73 15.09
C PHE A 136 2.18 -5.47 16.30
N LYS A 137 0.86 -5.57 16.11
CA LYS A 137 -0.12 -5.34 17.18
C LYS A 137 0.10 -6.30 18.36
N ARG A 138 0.36 -7.58 18.06
CA ARG A 138 0.66 -8.60 19.08
C ARG A 138 1.90 -8.28 19.92
N TYR A 139 2.99 -7.83 19.30
CA TYR A 139 4.21 -7.46 20.01
C TYR A 139 4.04 -6.20 20.86
N GLU A 140 3.29 -5.24 20.36
CA GLU A 140 2.94 -4.02 21.09
C GLU A 140 2.07 -4.33 22.31
N ASP A 141 0.96 -5.08 22.14
CA ASP A 141 0.04 -5.40 23.23
C ASP A 141 0.73 -6.21 24.33
N ALA A 142 1.63 -7.13 23.97
CA ALA A 142 2.45 -7.86 24.95
C ALA A 142 3.35 -6.91 25.76
N SER A 143 3.88 -5.88 25.11
CA SER A 143 4.73 -4.87 25.76
C SER A 143 3.92 -3.95 26.68
N LEU A 144 2.69 -3.59 26.31
CA LEU A 144 1.78 -2.76 27.12
C LEU A 144 1.20 -3.53 28.30
N ARG A 145 0.82 -4.79 28.12
CA ARG A 145 0.38 -5.66 29.22
C ARG A 145 1.45 -5.86 30.29
N TYR A 146 2.71 -5.97 29.86
CA TYR A 146 3.84 -6.09 30.80
C TYR A 146 3.95 -4.88 31.75
N VAL A 147 3.53 -3.69 31.32
CA VAL A 147 3.47 -2.50 32.17
C VAL A 147 2.11 -2.30 32.86
N GLY A 148 1.25 -3.32 32.83
CA GLY A 148 -0.06 -3.34 33.52
C GLY A 148 -1.18 -2.60 32.78
N ILE A 149 -1.01 -2.31 31.49
CA ILE A 149 -2.01 -1.63 30.66
C ILE A 149 -2.58 -2.63 29.66
N ASP A 150 -3.84 -3.06 29.85
CA ASP A 150 -4.60 -3.77 28.82
C ASP A 150 -5.78 -2.90 28.37
N ARG A 151 -5.54 -2.11 27.31
CA ARG A 151 -6.53 -1.15 26.79
C ARG A 151 -7.50 -1.76 25.79
N HIS A 152 -7.15 -2.91 25.22
CA HIS A 152 -7.83 -3.50 24.06
C HIS A 152 -8.26 -4.94 24.33
N GLU A 153 -8.44 -5.29 25.62
CA GLU A 153 -8.81 -6.63 26.04
C GLU A 153 -10.19 -6.99 25.48
N GLY A 154 -10.21 -8.00 24.61
CA GLY A 154 -11.44 -8.53 24.04
C GLY A 154 -12.01 -7.76 22.84
N GLU A 155 -11.25 -6.83 22.25
CA GLU A 155 -11.59 -6.21 20.98
C GLU A 155 -11.20 -7.10 19.78
N ASP A 156 -11.91 -6.91 18.66
CA ASP A 156 -11.48 -7.48 17.37
C ASP A 156 -10.14 -6.87 16.95
N ILE A 157 -9.37 -7.60 16.12
CA ILE A 157 -8.07 -7.12 15.66
C ILE A 157 -8.18 -6.74 14.18
N GLY A 158 -8.19 -5.43 13.91
CA GLY A 158 -8.10 -4.92 12.56
C GLY A 158 -6.72 -5.18 11.96
N LEU A 159 -6.66 -5.83 10.80
CA LEU A 159 -5.43 -6.11 10.07
C LEU A 159 -5.17 -5.00 9.03
N TYR A 160 -4.49 -5.31 7.94
CA TYR A 160 -4.29 -4.34 6.86
C TYR A 160 -5.61 -4.04 6.13
N ASP A 161 -6.31 -5.06 5.67
CA ASP A 161 -7.57 -4.96 4.93
C ASP A 161 -8.66 -5.96 5.37
N THR A 162 -8.37 -6.79 6.38
CA THR A 162 -9.34 -7.70 7.01
C THR A 162 -9.44 -7.45 8.51
N ILE A 163 -10.42 -8.06 9.16
CA ILE A 163 -10.60 -8.03 10.61
C ILE A 163 -10.56 -9.48 11.10
N LEU A 164 -9.77 -9.74 12.13
CA LEU A 164 -9.77 -11.00 12.84
C LEU A 164 -10.70 -10.87 14.04
N ARG A 165 -11.75 -11.69 14.07
CA ARG A 165 -12.71 -11.65 15.19
C ARG A 165 -12.14 -12.36 16.40
N LYS A 166 -12.45 -11.86 17.60
CA LYS A 166 -12.00 -12.47 18.85
C LYS A 166 -12.32 -13.97 18.94
N GLU A 167 -13.54 -14.34 18.53
CA GLU A 167 -14.05 -15.72 18.58
C GLU A 167 -13.20 -16.70 17.75
N GLU A 168 -12.68 -16.24 16.60
CA GLU A 168 -11.84 -17.03 15.69
C GLU A 168 -10.41 -17.16 16.26
N TYR A 169 -9.95 -16.13 16.95
CA TYR A 169 -8.64 -16.10 17.60
C TYR A 169 -8.61 -17.03 18.84
N ASP A 170 -9.60 -16.97 19.72
CA ASP A 170 -9.63 -17.76 20.97
C ASP A 170 -9.68 -19.28 20.70
N GLN A 171 -10.36 -19.71 19.63
CA GLN A 171 -10.41 -21.12 19.21
C GLN A 171 -9.05 -21.65 18.73
N THR A 172 -8.22 -20.79 18.14
CA THR A 172 -6.89 -21.18 17.64
C THR A 172 -5.93 -21.52 18.79
N PHE A 173 -6.05 -20.83 19.94
CA PHE A 173 -5.23 -21.11 21.14
C PHE A 173 -5.71 -22.34 21.91
N MET A 174 -7.01 -22.61 21.95
CA MET A 174 -7.56 -23.83 22.54
C MET A 174 -7.07 -25.09 21.83
N ASN A 175 -7.01 -25.07 20.49
CA ASN A 175 -6.56 -26.24 19.72
C ASN A 175 -5.05 -26.52 19.89
N ILE A 176 -4.20 -25.49 19.96
CA ILE A 176 -2.74 -25.67 20.20
C ILE A 176 -2.46 -26.19 21.62
N ALA A 177 -3.28 -25.82 22.60
CA ALA A 177 -3.17 -26.34 23.97
C ALA A 177 -3.72 -27.77 24.12
N ALA A 178 -4.68 -28.16 23.29
CA ALA A 178 -5.27 -29.51 23.28
C ALA A 178 -4.43 -30.56 22.50
N GLU A 179 -3.50 -30.12 21.66
CA GLU A 179 -2.57 -30.97 20.90
C GLU A 179 -1.19 -31.16 21.59
N ARG A 180 -1.02 -30.69 22.83
CA ARG A 180 0.15 -30.95 23.69
C ARG A 180 -0.21 -31.87 24.84
#